data_AF-A0A7L4QVL4-F1
#
_entry.id   AF-A0A7L4QVL4-F1
#
_cell.length_a   1.000
_cell.length_b   1.000
_cell.length_c   1.000
_cell.angle_alpha   90.00
_cell.angle_beta   90.00
_cell.angle_gamma   90.00
#
_symmetry.space_group_name_H-M   'P 1'
#
loop_
_entity.id
_entity.type
_entity.pdbx_description
1 polymer ?
#
loop_
_entity_poly.entity_id
_entity_poly.type
_entity_poly.pdbx_seq_one_letter_code
_entity_poly.pdbx_strand_id
1 'polypeptide(L)' 'EISKLHVPVAFVGVEVGGNCYRMDNVPIDARKVVDPPEGVLTDEEFLTRVNARVGELMPHTR' A
#
# COMPACT_ATOMS: atom_id res chain seq x y z
N GLU A 1 13.68 10.45 11.02
CA GLU A 1 12.62 11.30 10.44
C GLU A 1 13.21 12.15 9.31
N ILE A 2 13.04 11.72 8.06
CA ILE A 2 13.58 12.44 6.88
C ILE A 2 12.44 12.86 5.93
N SER A 3 11.32 12.14 5.95
CA SER A 3 10.12 12.42 5.16
C SER A 3 9.39 13.67 5.65
N LYS A 4 8.93 14.50 4.70
CA LYS A 4 8.08 15.66 4.97
C LYS A 4 6.62 15.31 5.22
N LEU A 5 6.19 14.13 4.77
CA LEU A 5 4.83 13.62 4.87
C LEU A 5 4.88 12.14 5.21
N HIS A 6 4.06 11.75 6.18
CA HIS A 6 3.83 10.36 6.56
C HIS A 6 2.36 10.05 6.33
N VAL A 7 2.07 9.00 5.58
CA VAL A 7 0.71 8.57 5.30
C VAL A 7 0.52 7.16 5.85
N PRO A 8 -0.41 6.94 6.80
CA PRO A 8 -0.72 5.61 7.29
C PRO A 8 -1.51 4.82 6.24
N VAL A 9 -1.16 3.56 6.08
CA VAL A 9 -1.82 2.59 5.19
C VAL A 9 -1.93 1.25 5.91
N ALA A 10 -2.87 0.42 5.46
CA ALA A 10 -3.15 -0.85 6.11
C ALA A 10 -1.96 -1.82 6.01
N PHE A 11 -1.69 -2.56 7.09
CA PHE A 11 -0.59 -3.52 7.16
C PHE A 11 -0.94 -4.88 6.54
N VAL A 12 -0.19 -5.28 5.52
CA VAL A 12 -0.29 -6.62 4.92
C VAL A 12 0.15 -7.69 5.92
N GLY A 13 -0.65 -8.75 6.06
CA GLY A 13 -0.43 -9.84 7.01
C GLY A 13 -0.89 -9.54 8.44
N VAL A 14 -1.50 -8.38 8.68
CA VAL A 14 -2.10 -8.01 9.97
C VAL A 14 -3.52 -7.50 9.75
N GLU A 15 -3.67 -6.42 9.01
CA GLU A 15 -4.95 -5.73 8.79
C GLU A 15 -5.61 -6.14 7.46
N VAL A 16 -4.79 -6.50 6.47
CA VAL A 16 -5.23 -6.97 5.16
C VAL A 16 -4.43 -8.21 4.74
N GLY A 17 -5.03 -9.04 3.89
CA GLY A 17 -4.30 -10.15 3.26
C GLY A 17 -3.38 -9.65 2.14
N GLY A 18 -2.56 -10.53 1.60
CA GLY A 18 -1.72 -10.19 0.45
C GLY A 18 -0.65 -11.23 0.16
N ASN A 19 0.22 -10.92 -0.79
CA ASN A 19 1.32 -11.80 -1.18
C ASN A 19 2.63 -11.23 -0.64
N CYS A 20 3.41 -12.05 0.07
CA CYS A 20 4.79 -11.72 0.37
C CYS A 20 5.73 -12.78 -0.20
N TYR A 21 6.94 -12.35 -0.56
CA TYR A 21 7.97 -13.25 -1.05
C TYR A 21 9.10 -13.26 -0.04
N ARG A 22 9.53 -14.47 0.33
CA ARG A 22 10.75 -14.66 1.10
C ARG A 22 11.95 -14.41 0.20
N MET A 23 13.10 -14.12 0.78
CA MET A 23 14.31 -13.76 0.03
C MET A 23 14.82 -14.86 -0.92
N ASP A 24 14.38 -16.10 -0.73
CA ASP A 24 14.64 -17.23 -1.63
C ASP A 24 13.52 -17.44 -2.67
N ASN A 25 12.74 -16.39 -2.95
CA ASN A 25 11.63 -16.34 -3.91
C ASN A 25 10.45 -17.28 -3.63
N VAL A 26 10.37 -17.85 -2.42
CA VAL A 26 9.20 -18.65 -2.06
C VAL A 26 8.03 -17.72 -1.74
N PRO A 27 6.87 -17.86 -2.43
CA PRO A 27 5.68 -17.09 -2.12
C PRO A 27 5.09 -17.54 -0.78
N ILE A 28 4.60 -16.58 -0.03
CA ILE A 28 3.92 -16.75 1.24
C ILE A 28 2.59 -15.97 1.13
N ASP A 29 1.49 -16.67 1.40
CA ASP A 29 0.17 -16.07 1.50
C ASP A 29 0.03 -15.40 2.88
N ALA A 30 -0.03 -14.07 2.88
CA ALA A 30 -0.17 -13.26 4.08
C ALA A 30 -1.65 -13.17 4.45
N ARG A 31 -1.99 -13.61 5.66
CA ARG A 31 -3.37 -13.66 6.14
C ARG A 31 -3.68 -12.49 7.06
N LYS A 32 -4.89 -11.95 6.90
CA LYS A 32 -5.45 -10.95 7.80
C LYS A 32 -5.71 -11.54 9.19
N VAL A 33 -5.42 -10.77 10.23
CA VAL A 33 -5.61 -11.13 11.64
C VAL A 33 -6.62 -10.20 12.32
N VAL A 34 -6.61 -8.91 11.99
CA VAL A 34 -7.50 -7.88 12.54
C VAL A 34 -8.05 -6.99 11.42
N ASP A 35 -9.12 -6.24 11.67
CA ASP A 35 -9.59 -5.23 10.74
C ASP A 35 -8.69 -3.98 10.77
N PRO A 36 -8.46 -3.30 9.63
CA PRO A 36 -7.78 -2.01 9.63
C PRO A 36 -8.61 -0.96 10.40
N PRO A 37 -7.97 0.07 10.96
CA PRO A 37 -8.68 1.20 11.53
C PRO A 37 -9.61 1.86 10.50
N GLU A 38 -10.71 2.43 10.98
CA GLU A 38 -11.71 3.04 10.10
C GLU A 38 -11.10 4.16 9.23
N GLY A 39 -11.39 4.11 7.93
CA GLY A 39 -10.90 5.10 6.96
C GLY A 39 -9.46 4.89 6.48
N VAL A 40 -8.75 3.86 6.96
CA VAL A 40 -7.40 3.53 6.49
C VAL A 40 -7.49 2.75 5.17
N LEU A 41 -6.78 3.24 4.15
CA LEU A 41 -6.67 2.59 2.83
C LEU A 41 -5.54 1.56 2.82
N THR A 42 -5.59 0.60 1.90
CA THR A 42 -4.40 -0.21 1.60
C THR A 42 -3.32 0.65 0.90
N ASP A 43 -2.08 0.18 0.94
CA ASP A 43 -0.98 0.81 0.20
C ASP A 43 -1.25 0.86 -1.31
N GLU A 44 -1.79 -0.22 -1.87
CA GLU A 44 -2.20 -0.32 -3.28
C GLU A 44 -3.26 0.72 -3.63
N GLU A 45 -4.34 0.82 -2.84
CA GLU A 45 -5.41 1.79 -3.07
C GLU A 45 -4.90 3.23 -2.99
N PHE A 46 -4.09 3.52 -1.98
CA PHE A 46 -3.51 4.84 -1.78
C PHE A 46 -2.60 5.23 -2.95
N LEU A 47 -1.63 4.37 -3.29
CA LEU A 47 -0.67 4.64 -4.38
C LEU A 47 -1.36 4.70 -5.74
N THR A 48 -2.41 3.92 -5.97
CA THR A 48 -3.22 3.99 -7.19
C THR A 48 -3.90 5.35 -7.32
N ARG A 49 -4.51 5.87 -6.24
CA ARG A 49 -5.13 7.21 -6.24
C ARG A 49 -4.10 8.31 -6.44
N VAL A 50 -2.95 8.21 -5.78
CA VAL A 50 -1.85 9.17 -5.95
C VAL A 50 -1.36 9.17 -7.40
N ASN A 51 -1.12 8.00 -7.99
CA ASN A 51 -0.66 7.89 -9.37
C ASN A 51 -1.67 8.49 -10.36
N ALA A 52 -2.96 8.18 -10.19
CA ALA A 52 -4.02 8.77 -11.01
C ALA A 52 -4.01 10.31 -10.91
N ARG A 53 -3.95 10.83 -9.68
CA ARG A 53 -3.92 12.29 -9.45
C ARG A 53 -2.67 12.96 -10.02
N VAL A 54 -1.51 12.33 -9.90
CA VAL A 54 -0.27 12.82 -10.49
C VAL A 54 -0.37 12.82 -12.02
N GLY A 55 -0.95 11.79 -12.62
CA GLY A 55 -1.20 11.73 -14.07
C GLY A 55 -2.09 12.86 -14.58
N GLU A 56 -3.12 13.24 -13.84
CA GLU A 56 -3.98 14.40 -14.16
C GLU A 56 -3.22 15.73 -14.06
N LEU A 57 -2.36 15.86 -13.04
CA LEU A 57 -1.59 17.08 -12.77
C LEU A 57 -0.37 17.23 -13.69
N MET A 58 0.17 16.11 -14.20
CA MET A 58 1.41 16.04 -14.98
C MET A 58 1.20 15.25 -16.28
N PRO A 59 0.47 15.80 -17.27
CA PRO A 59 0.05 15.09 -18.47
C PRO A 59 1.19 14.73 -19.45
N HIS A 60 2.40 15.28 -19.26
CA HIS A 60 3.54 15.11 -20.18
C HIS A 60 4.67 14.23 -19.62
N THR A 61 4.44 13.54 -18.50
CA THR A 61 5.47 12.74 -17.80
C THR A 61 5.28 11.23 -17.98
N ARG A 62 4.59 10.79 -19.03
CA ARG A 62 4.51 9.38 -19.43
C ARG A 62 5.46 9.07 -20.57
#